data_AF-A0A7C3PZ27-F1
#
_entry.id   AF-A0A7C3PZ27-F1
#
_cell.length_a   1.000
_cell.length_b   1.000
_cell.length_c   1.000
_cell.angle_alpha   90.00
_cell.angle_beta   90.00
_cell.angle_gamma   90.00
#
_symmetry.space_group_name_H-M   'P 1'
#
loop_
_entity.id
_entity.type
_entity.pdbx_description
1 polymer ?
#
loop_
_entity_poly.entity_id
_entity_poly.type
_entity_poly.pdbx_seq_one_letter_code
_entity_poly.pdbx_strand_id
1 'polypeptide(L)'
;YPEDLLGAINLAHLVCGSEGTLAITLGAHLKLHHKPAVKGLAVVGFNSLDASIESVLPILQTRPSAVELLDDTVIDLARANAEYARYVDLMPAPRSGDLRAVLYVEYFCDSRDELDHNFESLRAILARTCPTASLATHADAKAMLNAWKLRKAGEPLLHGIPGRRKPITFVEDNAVPVERLVEFVQKFRAIVHKHGTRAAYYAHASVGVLHVRPLIDIHDPLDRERMRSIAVEVADLARSLGGVMSGEHGDGRVRGPLLERYFGPEIMAAFRQIKHIFDPLNLLNPGNIVEPRPVDSMTQHLRVEPQGRPLPFPGIDTFFDYHDQHGFDHAVELCNGSGVCRKKQGGTMCPSYMATLDERHSTRGRGNALRLAITGQFQHAPPDERGGEDGSPGARHVRTPESSPWSDPDTLETLRLCLSCKACKTECPSNVDIARLKAEYTAQHYRDQGTPFAASLMGNIRTLNRLGSFAAPVANFLATAKPLRAVINRVLALDPRRSLPTFSPPLSSRWRSSPSLRSTNDAPSVALFADCFTTFNDSDLGLD
;
A
#
# COMPACT_ATOMS: atom_id res chain seq x y z
N TYR A 1 -30.51 42.13 -1.02
CA TYR A 1 -30.61 40.87 -0.25
C TYR A 1 -30.47 41.23 1.22
N PRO A 2 -31.37 40.80 2.11
CA PRO A 2 -31.27 41.16 3.52
C PRO A 2 -30.00 40.54 4.10
N GLU A 3 -29.17 41.36 4.76
CA GLU A 3 -27.85 41.00 5.31
C GLU A 3 -27.87 39.83 6.31
N ASP A 4 -29.05 39.48 6.84
CA ASP A 4 -29.26 38.49 7.89
C ASP A 4 -29.18 37.02 7.39
N LEU A 5 -29.46 36.77 6.12
CA LEU A 5 -29.47 35.40 5.56
C LEU A 5 -28.06 34.80 5.44
N LEU A 6 -27.05 35.63 5.17
CA LEU A 6 -25.65 35.18 5.07
C LEU A 6 -25.05 34.85 6.45
N GLY A 7 -25.52 35.50 7.52
CA GLY A 7 -25.14 35.17 8.90
C GLY A 7 -25.70 33.83 9.39
N ALA A 8 -26.79 33.35 8.78
CA ALA A 8 -27.44 32.09 9.13
C ALA A 8 -26.91 30.87 8.35
N ILE A 9 -26.16 31.06 7.27
CA ILE A 9 -25.70 29.98 6.38
C ILE A 9 -24.21 29.70 6.61
N ASN A 10 -23.90 28.51 7.15
CA ASN A 10 -22.53 28.04 7.27
C ASN A 10 -22.03 27.48 5.92
N LEU A 11 -21.34 28.30 5.13
CA LEU A 11 -20.77 27.90 3.83
C LEU A 11 -19.75 26.76 3.94
N ALA A 12 -19.20 26.48 5.13
CA ALA A 12 -18.31 25.32 5.31
C ALA A 12 -19.02 24.01 4.97
N HIS A 13 -20.34 23.91 5.16
CA HIS A 13 -21.10 22.72 4.79
C HIS A 13 -21.17 22.48 3.28
N LEU A 14 -21.03 23.52 2.45
CA LEU A 14 -20.94 23.39 0.99
C LEU A 14 -19.53 22.97 0.55
N VAL A 15 -18.50 23.48 1.22
CA VAL A 15 -17.10 23.19 0.85
C VAL A 15 -16.68 21.80 1.33
N CYS A 16 -17.10 21.39 2.52
CA CYS A 16 -16.86 20.04 3.06
C CYS A 16 -17.54 18.99 2.19
N GLY A 17 -16.76 18.07 1.61
CA GLY A 17 -17.27 17.05 0.69
C GLY A 17 -17.34 17.49 -0.77
N SER A 18 -17.00 18.74 -1.10
CA SER A 18 -16.96 19.21 -2.50
C SER A 18 -15.86 18.58 -3.35
N GLU A 19 -14.96 17.79 -2.76
CA GLU A 19 -13.82 17.14 -3.41
C GLU A 19 -12.98 18.08 -4.29
N GLY A 20 -12.81 19.33 -3.85
CA GLY A 20 -12.02 20.33 -4.58
C GLY A 20 -12.70 20.87 -5.83
N THR A 21 -14.00 20.64 -6.01
CA THR A 21 -14.77 21.21 -7.13
C THR A 21 -15.18 22.67 -6.90
N LEU A 22 -15.21 23.13 -5.64
CA LEU A 22 -15.64 24.50 -5.31
C LEU A 22 -14.49 25.40 -4.82
N ALA A 23 -13.50 24.83 -4.12
CA ALA A 23 -12.39 25.59 -3.55
C ALA A 23 -11.18 24.70 -3.23
N ILE A 24 -10.03 25.33 -3.05
CA ILE A 24 -8.83 24.70 -2.47
C ILE A 24 -8.78 25.05 -0.98
N THR A 25 -8.88 24.04 -0.11
CA THR A 25 -8.80 24.23 1.35
C THR A 25 -7.34 24.38 1.80
N LEU A 26 -6.98 25.56 2.32
CA LEU A 26 -5.64 25.83 2.84
C LEU A 26 -5.48 25.55 4.34
N GLY A 27 -6.60 25.52 5.07
CA GLY A 27 -6.63 25.26 6.51
C GLY A 27 -8.06 25.07 7.00
N ALA A 28 -8.20 24.49 8.19
CA ALA A 28 -9.49 24.27 8.84
C ALA A 28 -9.37 24.42 10.36
N HIS A 29 -10.41 24.96 11.00
CA HIS A 29 -10.56 24.93 12.45
C HIS A 29 -11.42 23.72 12.82
N LEU A 30 -10.87 22.83 13.63
CA LEU A 30 -11.51 21.57 13.99
C LEU A 30 -11.96 21.60 15.45
N LYS A 31 -13.17 21.10 15.71
CA LYS A 31 -13.62 20.81 17.06
C LYS A 31 -12.87 19.58 17.59
N LEU A 32 -12.24 19.72 18.74
CA LEU A 32 -11.55 18.61 19.41
C LEU A 32 -12.46 17.97 20.46
N HIS A 33 -12.27 16.68 20.68
CA HIS A 33 -12.93 15.92 21.74
C HIS A 33 -11.90 15.54 22.81
N HIS A 34 -12.36 15.36 24.05
CA HIS A 34 -11.49 14.85 25.11
C HIS A 34 -10.99 13.45 24.77
N LYS A 35 -9.71 13.22 25.05
CA LYS A 35 -9.13 11.87 24.94
C LYS A 35 -9.76 10.99 26.03
N PRO A 36 -10.30 9.81 25.70
CA PRO A 36 -10.88 8.93 26.69
C PRO A 36 -9.83 8.48 27.71
N ALA A 37 -10.24 8.34 28.97
CA ALA A 37 -9.36 7.96 30.08
C ALA A 37 -8.88 6.51 29.94
N VAL A 38 -9.79 5.62 29.55
CA VAL A 38 -9.54 4.19 29.36
C VAL A 38 -10.04 3.76 27.99
N LYS A 39 -9.28 2.88 27.35
CA LYS A 39 -9.68 2.20 26.11
C LYS A 39 -9.54 0.70 26.29
N GLY A 40 -10.42 -0.06 25.66
CA GLY A 40 -10.24 -1.49 25.52
C GLY A 40 -10.74 -2.00 24.17
N LEU A 41 -10.13 -3.09 23.74
CA LEU A 41 -10.40 -3.74 22.47
C LEU A 41 -10.75 -5.20 22.70
N ALA A 42 -11.88 -5.61 22.18
CA ALA A 42 -12.32 -6.99 22.09
C ALA A 42 -12.14 -7.47 20.64
N VAL A 43 -11.42 -8.57 20.45
CA VAL A 43 -11.31 -9.25 19.14
C VAL A 43 -12.19 -10.48 19.21
N VAL A 44 -13.16 -10.60 18.31
CA VAL A 44 -14.14 -11.68 18.28
C VAL A 44 -13.94 -12.52 17.02
N GLY A 45 -13.66 -13.81 17.17
CA GLY A 45 -13.43 -14.75 16.06
C GLY A 45 -14.69 -15.53 15.70
N PHE A 46 -14.97 -15.62 14.40
CA PHE A 46 -16.14 -16.28 13.82
C PHE A 46 -15.72 -17.35 12.81
N ASN A 47 -16.56 -18.39 12.68
CA ASN A 47 -16.36 -19.47 11.71
C ASN A 47 -17.02 -19.22 10.35
N SER A 48 -17.70 -18.08 10.18
CA SER A 48 -18.22 -17.61 8.90
C SER A 48 -18.36 -16.09 8.89
N LEU A 49 -18.33 -15.50 7.69
CA LEU A 49 -18.63 -14.08 7.49
C LEU A 49 -20.07 -13.76 7.93
N ASP A 50 -21.03 -14.62 7.59
CA ASP A 50 -22.45 -14.40 7.87
C ASP A 50 -22.70 -14.31 9.39
N ALA A 51 -22.13 -15.21 10.20
CA ALA A 51 -22.22 -15.16 11.66
C ALA A 51 -21.62 -13.86 12.25
N SER A 52 -20.55 -13.34 11.65
CA SER A 52 -19.96 -12.07 12.07
C SER A 52 -20.90 -10.88 11.79
N ILE A 53 -21.52 -10.84 10.60
CA ILE A 53 -22.45 -9.76 10.22
C ILE A 53 -23.72 -9.81 11.07
N GLU A 54 -24.27 -11.01 11.30
CA GLU A 54 -25.45 -11.21 12.16
C GLU A 54 -25.21 -10.77 13.61
N SER A 55 -23.95 -10.83 14.07
CA SER A 55 -23.56 -10.42 15.42
C SER A 55 -23.43 -8.91 15.59
N VAL A 56 -23.36 -8.11 14.52
CA VAL A 56 -23.15 -6.65 14.59
C VAL A 56 -24.25 -5.95 15.39
N LEU A 57 -25.52 -6.18 15.03
CA LEU A 57 -26.65 -5.50 15.67
C LEU A 57 -26.78 -5.86 17.17
N PRO A 58 -26.66 -7.14 17.59
CA PRO A 58 -26.55 -7.48 19.01
C PRO A 58 -25.37 -6.79 19.71
N ILE A 59 -24.18 -6.76 19.11
CA ILE A 59 -22.99 -6.13 19.71
C ILE A 59 -23.22 -4.64 19.94
N LEU A 60 -23.89 -3.94 19.02
CA LEU A 60 -24.19 -2.50 19.16
C LEU A 60 -25.03 -2.16 20.40
N GLN A 61 -25.78 -3.11 20.96
CA GLN A 61 -26.52 -2.92 22.21
C GLN A 61 -25.59 -2.67 23.40
N THR A 62 -24.32 -3.08 23.31
CA THR A 62 -23.28 -2.79 24.30
C THR A 62 -22.65 -1.39 24.16
N ARG A 63 -23.09 -0.60 23.16
CA ARG A 63 -22.60 0.76 22.87
C ARG A 63 -21.07 0.86 22.67
N PRO A 64 -20.47 0.03 21.79
CA PRO A 64 -19.06 0.19 21.47
C PRO A 64 -18.80 1.52 20.75
N SER A 65 -17.56 2.01 20.86
CA SER A 65 -17.08 3.16 20.13
C SER A 65 -16.77 2.84 18.66
N ALA A 66 -16.42 1.59 18.36
CA ALA A 66 -16.24 1.10 16.99
C ALA A 66 -16.49 -0.42 16.90
N VAL A 67 -17.01 -0.89 15.76
CA VAL A 67 -17.05 -2.31 15.39
C VAL A 67 -16.50 -2.45 13.97
N GLU A 68 -15.38 -3.14 13.82
CA GLU A 68 -14.66 -3.28 12.56
C GLU A 68 -14.57 -4.74 12.12
N LEU A 69 -14.74 -5.02 10.83
CA LEU A 69 -14.73 -6.37 10.27
C LEU A 69 -13.48 -6.66 9.42
N LEU A 70 -12.97 -7.89 9.52
CA LEU A 70 -12.10 -8.52 8.54
C LEU A 70 -12.64 -9.91 8.16
N ASP A 71 -12.60 -10.24 6.86
CA ASP A 71 -12.99 -11.55 6.35
C ASP A 71 -11.82 -12.54 6.22
N ASP A 72 -12.16 -13.75 5.77
CA ASP A 72 -11.24 -14.84 5.51
C ASP A 72 -10.19 -14.49 4.44
N THR A 73 -10.58 -13.75 3.40
CA THR A 73 -9.65 -13.34 2.34
C THR A 73 -8.50 -12.52 2.91
N VAL A 74 -8.79 -11.52 3.76
CA VAL A 74 -7.73 -10.74 4.43
C VAL A 74 -6.92 -11.61 5.40
N ILE A 75 -7.59 -12.47 6.17
CA ILE A 75 -6.94 -13.34 7.16
C ILE A 75 -5.95 -14.31 6.48
N ASP A 76 -6.34 -14.92 5.37
CA ASP A 76 -5.51 -15.88 4.63
C ASP A 76 -4.29 -15.18 3.99
N LEU A 77 -4.49 -13.99 3.42
CA LEU A 77 -3.39 -13.18 2.88
C LEU A 77 -2.42 -12.74 3.98
N ALA A 78 -2.94 -12.38 5.15
CA ALA A 78 -2.12 -12.04 6.32
C ALA A 78 -1.31 -13.26 6.80
N ARG A 79 -1.93 -14.44 6.84
CA ARG A 79 -1.27 -15.71 7.24
C ARG A 79 -0.13 -16.07 6.29
N ALA A 80 -0.29 -15.80 5.00
CA ALA A 80 0.75 -16.01 3.98
C ALA A 80 1.83 -14.92 3.97
N ASN A 81 1.65 -13.81 4.69
CA ASN A 81 2.58 -12.69 4.71
C ASN A 81 3.53 -12.79 5.92
N ALA A 82 4.85 -12.75 5.65
CA ALA A 82 5.89 -12.93 6.68
C ALA A 82 5.80 -11.94 7.86
N GLU A 83 5.36 -10.71 7.63
CA GLU A 83 5.23 -9.67 8.66
C GLU A 83 3.89 -9.77 9.42
N TYR A 84 2.82 -10.18 8.73
CA TYR A 84 1.46 -10.16 9.26
C TYR A 84 0.97 -11.49 9.84
N ALA A 85 1.62 -12.62 9.51
CA ALA A 85 1.26 -13.95 10.01
C ALA A 85 1.18 -13.98 11.55
N ARG A 86 2.17 -13.38 12.22
CA ARG A 86 2.23 -13.26 13.68
C ARG A 86 1.05 -12.52 14.31
N TYR A 87 0.31 -11.69 13.57
CA TYR A 87 -0.87 -11.00 14.07
C TYR A 87 -2.14 -11.84 13.93
N VAL A 88 -2.17 -12.77 12.97
CA VAL A 88 -3.22 -13.78 12.85
C VAL A 88 -3.17 -14.75 14.02
N ASP A 89 -1.97 -15.14 14.45
CA ASP A 89 -1.76 -16.04 15.60
C ASP A 89 -2.29 -15.47 16.93
N LEU A 90 -2.53 -14.15 17.00
CA LEU A 90 -3.10 -13.48 18.17
C LEU A 90 -4.64 -13.45 18.16
N MET A 91 -5.27 -13.83 17.04
CA MET A 91 -6.73 -13.83 16.91
C MET A 91 -7.33 -15.04 17.63
N PRO A 92 -8.45 -14.88 18.35
CA PRO A 92 -9.09 -16.01 19.00
C PRO A 92 -9.74 -16.91 17.95
N ALA A 93 -9.34 -18.18 17.91
CA ALA A 93 -9.97 -19.18 17.05
C ALA A 93 -11.42 -19.43 17.52
N PRO A 94 -12.41 -19.52 16.63
CA PRO A 94 -13.79 -19.83 17.03
C PRO A 94 -13.85 -21.20 17.72
N ARG A 95 -14.89 -21.44 18.51
CA ARG A 95 -15.04 -22.70 19.28
C ARG A 95 -15.26 -23.93 18.40
N SER A 96 -15.65 -23.73 17.14
CA SER A 96 -15.87 -24.79 16.15
C SER A 96 -15.60 -24.28 14.74
N GLY A 97 -14.88 -25.07 13.94
CA GLY A 97 -14.50 -24.73 12.57
C GLY A 97 -13.29 -23.78 12.50
N ASP A 98 -12.94 -23.38 11.27
CA ASP A 98 -11.81 -22.48 11.02
C ASP A 98 -12.18 -21.02 11.26
N LEU A 99 -11.18 -20.18 11.56
CA LEU A 99 -11.37 -18.73 11.63
C LEU A 99 -11.65 -18.16 10.22
N ARG A 100 -12.86 -17.64 10.00
CA ARG A 100 -13.31 -17.09 8.70
C ARG A 100 -13.69 -15.62 8.73
N ALA A 101 -13.87 -15.03 9.91
CA ALA A 101 -14.07 -13.60 10.07
C ALA A 101 -13.69 -13.16 11.49
N VAL A 102 -13.35 -11.89 11.64
CA VAL A 102 -13.06 -11.26 12.93
C VAL A 102 -13.77 -9.92 13.03
N LEU A 103 -14.39 -9.68 14.19
CA LEU A 103 -14.82 -8.33 14.59
C LEU A 103 -13.87 -7.74 15.64
N TYR A 104 -13.49 -6.49 15.46
CA TYR A 104 -12.80 -5.69 16.46
C TYR A 104 -13.81 -4.73 17.10
N VAL A 105 -14.04 -4.86 18.39
CA VAL A 105 -15.01 -4.09 19.17
C VAL A 105 -14.26 -3.21 20.15
N GLU A 106 -14.24 -1.89 19.92
CA GLU A 106 -13.53 -0.93 20.77
C GLU A 106 -14.50 -0.22 21.72
N TYR A 107 -14.07 -0.02 22.97
CA TYR A 107 -14.79 0.79 23.96
C TYR A 107 -13.91 1.93 24.44
N PHE A 108 -14.48 3.13 24.51
CA PHE A 108 -13.97 4.27 25.26
C PHE A 108 -14.74 4.37 26.57
N CYS A 109 -14.00 4.38 27.68
CA CYS A 109 -14.55 4.40 29.02
C CYS A 109 -13.87 5.47 29.87
N ASP A 110 -14.55 5.90 30.92
CA ASP A 110 -14.00 6.83 31.91
C ASP A 110 -13.21 6.08 33.01
N SER A 111 -13.46 4.78 33.18
CA SER A 111 -12.81 3.95 34.20
C SER A 111 -12.53 2.52 33.74
N ARG A 112 -11.71 1.79 34.51
CA ARG A 112 -11.42 0.38 34.26
C ARG A 112 -12.61 -0.52 34.55
N ASP A 113 -13.36 -0.23 35.61
CA ASP A 113 -14.54 -1.03 36.00
C ASP A 113 -15.63 -0.98 34.93
N GLU A 114 -15.84 0.20 34.32
CA GLU A 114 -16.76 0.36 33.18
C GLU A 114 -16.29 -0.47 31.97
N LEU A 115 -14.99 -0.47 31.67
CA LEU A 115 -14.45 -1.29 30.59
C LEU A 115 -14.68 -2.79 30.84
N ASP A 116 -14.39 -3.27 32.05
CA ASP A 116 -14.58 -4.68 32.40
C ASP A 116 -16.08 -5.06 32.36
N HIS A 117 -16.98 -4.16 32.76
CA HIS A 117 -18.43 -4.33 32.59
C HIS A 117 -18.87 -4.41 31.13
N ASN A 118 -18.33 -3.57 30.26
CA ASN A 118 -18.62 -3.59 28.82
C ASN A 118 -18.14 -4.90 28.16
N PHE A 119 -16.96 -5.39 28.54
CA PHE A 119 -16.47 -6.70 28.08
C PHE A 119 -17.33 -7.87 28.55
N GLU A 120 -17.83 -7.84 29.79
CA GLU A 120 -18.72 -8.89 30.28
C GLU A 120 -20.09 -8.84 29.58
N SER A 121 -20.62 -7.65 29.35
CA SER A 121 -21.86 -7.46 28.57
C SER A 121 -21.72 -8.00 27.14
N LEU A 122 -20.58 -7.73 26.49
CA LEU A 122 -20.25 -8.29 25.17
C LEU A 122 -20.20 -9.82 25.20
N ARG A 123 -19.52 -10.40 26.20
CA ARG A 123 -19.43 -11.85 26.38
C ARG A 123 -20.81 -12.48 26.55
N ALA A 124 -21.66 -11.88 27.37
CA ALA A 124 -23.02 -12.36 27.61
C ALA A 124 -23.90 -12.31 26.35
N ILE A 125 -23.82 -11.22 25.56
CA ILE A 125 -24.53 -11.11 24.28
C ILE A 125 -24.05 -12.17 23.29
N LEU A 126 -22.74 -12.35 23.13
CA LEU A 126 -22.17 -13.34 22.21
C LEU A 126 -22.53 -14.77 22.63
N ALA A 127 -22.49 -15.09 23.93
CA ALA A 127 -22.88 -16.41 24.43
C ALA A 127 -24.35 -16.76 24.09
N ARG A 128 -25.23 -15.75 24.04
CA ARG A 128 -26.64 -15.93 23.68
C ARG A 128 -26.90 -15.98 22.18
N THR A 129 -26.17 -15.16 21.40
CA THR A 129 -26.47 -14.92 19.97
C THR A 129 -25.59 -15.68 19.01
N CYS A 130 -24.33 -15.96 19.37
CA CYS A 130 -23.38 -16.71 18.55
C CYS A 130 -22.46 -17.58 19.44
N PRO A 131 -22.95 -18.70 20.01
CA PRO A 131 -22.19 -19.51 20.97
C PRO A 131 -20.89 -20.11 20.44
N THR A 132 -20.72 -20.18 19.11
CA THR A 132 -19.52 -20.65 18.41
C THR A 132 -18.42 -19.59 18.34
N ALA A 133 -18.73 -18.32 18.59
CA ALA A 133 -17.76 -17.24 18.60
C ALA A 133 -16.83 -17.34 19.81
N SER A 134 -15.61 -16.84 19.64
CA SER A 134 -14.63 -16.71 20.72
C SER A 134 -14.17 -15.26 20.83
N LEU A 135 -13.74 -14.85 22.02
CA LEU A 135 -13.43 -13.46 22.34
C LEU A 135 -12.11 -13.38 23.10
N ALA A 136 -11.21 -12.52 22.64
CA ALA A 136 -10.02 -12.07 23.35
C ALA A 136 -10.16 -10.57 23.68
N THR A 137 -9.85 -10.18 24.92
CA THR A 137 -9.95 -8.78 25.36
C THR A 137 -8.57 -8.21 25.68
N HIS A 138 -8.37 -6.94 25.33
CA HIS A 138 -7.11 -6.23 25.48
C HIS A 138 -7.38 -4.85 26.10
N ALA A 139 -6.66 -4.52 27.16
CA ALA A 139 -6.71 -3.21 27.81
C ALA A 139 -5.35 -2.50 27.84
N ASP A 140 -4.26 -3.20 27.53
CA ASP A 140 -2.95 -2.58 27.40
C ASP A 140 -2.72 -2.02 25.99
N ALA A 141 -2.03 -0.88 25.92
CA ALA A 141 -1.84 -0.16 24.68
C ALA A 141 -1.05 -0.95 23.62
N LYS A 142 -0.13 -1.83 24.03
CA LYS A 142 0.74 -2.58 23.12
C LYS A 142 -0.02 -3.70 22.43
N ALA A 143 -0.82 -4.46 23.16
CA ALA A 143 -1.68 -5.51 22.61
C ALA A 143 -2.75 -4.92 21.69
N MET A 144 -3.41 -3.84 22.12
CA MET A 144 -4.36 -3.13 21.25
C MET A 144 -3.72 -2.65 19.96
N LEU A 145 -2.52 -2.05 20.03
CA LEU A 145 -1.78 -1.60 18.85
C LEU A 145 -1.47 -2.78 17.91
N ASN A 146 -1.05 -3.93 18.45
CA ASN A 146 -0.76 -5.12 17.65
C ASN A 146 -2.02 -5.70 16.97
N ALA A 147 -3.15 -5.76 17.68
CA ALA A 147 -4.42 -6.19 17.09
C ALA A 147 -4.85 -5.25 15.95
N TRP A 148 -4.74 -3.93 16.16
CA TRP A 148 -5.08 -2.92 15.16
C TRP A 148 -4.17 -2.92 13.92
N LYS A 149 -2.91 -3.38 14.03
CA LYS A 149 -1.98 -3.41 12.88
C LYS A 149 -2.53 -4.23 11.72
N LEU A 150 -3.12 -5.39 12.00
CA LEU A 150 -3.68 -6.24 10.95
C LEU A 150 -4.93 -5.61 10.33
N ARG A 151 -5.88 -5.11 11.16
CA ARG A 151 -7.05 -4.40 10.64
C ARG A 151 -6.70 -3.21 9.75
N LYS A 152 -5.67 -2.43 10.11
CA LYS A 152 -5.18 -1.31 9.30
C LYS A 152 -4.47 -1.74 8.01
N ALA A 153 -3.89 -2.94 7.99
CA ALA A 153 -3.22 -3.49 6.82
C ALA A 153 -4.15 -4.28 5.88
N GLY A 154 -5.42 -4.47 6.26
CA GLY A 154 -6.37 -5.28 5.50
C GLY A 154 -6.48 -4.88 4.02
N GLU A 155 -6.71 -3.59 3.74
CA GLU A 155 -6.82 -3.11 2.35
C GLU A 155 -5.54 -3.35 1.52
N PRO A 156 -4.35 -2.94 1.99
CA PRO A 156 -3.14 -3.18 1.20
C PRO A 156 -2.78 -4.67 1.03
N LEU A 157 -3.17 -5.54 1.99
CA LEU A 157 -2.97 -6.99 1.90
C LEU A 157 -3.75 -7.59 0.72
N LEU A 158 -4.95 -7.09 0.42
CA LEU A 158 -5.80 -7.59 -0.67
C LEU A 158 -5.10 -7.53 -2.04
N HIS A 159 -4.17 -6.61 -2.24
CA HIS A 159 -3.42 -6.54 -3.51
C HIS A 159 -2.43 -7.69 -3.70
N GLY A 160 -2.10 -8.42 -2.62
CA GLY A 160 -1.34 -9.67 -2.66
C GLY A 160 -2.12 -10.87 -3.23
N ILE A 161 -3.41 -10.73 -3.55
CA ILE A 161 -4.20 -11.81 -4.17
C ILE A 161 -3.52 -12.28 -5.48
N PRO A 162 -3.22 -13.58 -5.63
CA PRO A 162 -2.67 -14.15 -6.85
C PRO A 162 -3.54 -13.92 -8.10
N GLY A 163 -2.91 -13.80 -9.26
CA GLY A 163 -3.57 -13.67 -10.57
C GLY A 163 -4.01 -12.25 -10.96
N ARG A 164 -4.59 -12.13 -12.16
CA ARG A 164 -4.90 -10.84 -12.81
C ARG A 164 -6.11 -10.12 -12.24
N ARG A 165 -7.08 -10.85 -11.69
CA ARG A 165 -8.26 -10.25 -11.05
C ARG A 165 -7.88 -9.65 -9.70
N LYS A 166 -7.97 -8.33 -9.59
CA LYS A 166 -7.57 -7.55 -8.40
C LYS A 166 -8.75 -6.89 -7.70
N PRO A 167 -8.63 -6.58 -6.39
CA PRO A 167 -9.67 -5.90 -5.61
C PRO A 167 -9.75 -4.41 -6.01
N ILE A 168 -10.43 -4.10 -7.11
CA ILE A 168 -10.53 -2.74 -7.65
C ILE A 168 -11.57 -1.92 -6.87
N THR A 169 -11.31 -0.63 -6.69
CA THR A 169 -12.20 0.34 -6.02
C THR A 169 -13.25 0.89 -6.97
N PHE A 170 -14.50 0.49 -6.78
CA PHE A 170 -15.66 1.01 -7.51
C PHE A 170 -17.01 0.83 -6.77
N VAL A 171 -17.11 -0.09 -5.80
CA VAL A 171 -18.32 -0.35 -4.97
C VAL A 171 -18.01 -0.52 -3.47
N GLU A 172 -16.80 -0.16 -3.05
CA GLU A 172 -16.27 -0.46 -1.72
C GLU A 172 -16.71 0.49 -0.61
N ASP A 173 -17.73 1.31 -0.79
CA ASP A 173 -18.05 2.35 0.19
C ASP A 173 -19.56 2.49 0.43
N ASN A 174 -20.29 1.38 0.34
CA ASN A 174 -21.72 1.43 0.54
C ASN A 174 -22.04 1.59 2.03
N ALA A 175 -22.93 2.54 2.34
CA ALA A 175 -23.48 2.72 3.67
C ALA A 175 -24.97 2.39 3.66
N VAL A 176 -25.40 1.43 4.48
CA VAL A 176 -26.80 1.03 4.63
C VAL A 176 -27.21 1.08 6.11
N PRO A 177 -28.51 1.22 6.44
CA PRO A 177 -28.98 1.04 7.81
C PRO A 177 -28.49 -0.30 8.38
N VAL A 178 -27.96 -0.29 9.61
CA VAL A 178 -27.30 -1.47 10.19
C VAL A 178 -28.25 -2.66 10.32
N GLU A 179 -29.55 -2.41 10.51
CA GLU A 179 -30.60 -3.42 10.56
C GLU A 179 -30.77 -4.16 9.23
N ARG A 180 -30.28 -3.58 8.13
CA ARG A 180 -30.33 -4.14 6.77
C ARG A 180 -28.98 -4.72 6.32
N LEU A 181 -27.96 -4.71 7.19
CA LEU A 181 -26.60 -5.12 6.84
C LEU A 181 -26.52 -6.57 6.36
N VAL A 182 -27.22 -7.49 7.04
CA VAL A 182 -27.31 -8.91 6.67
C VAL A 182 -27.89 -9.06 5.26
N GLU A 183 -29.04 -8.41 5.01
CA GLU A 183 -29.72 -8.47 3.71
C GLU A 183 -28.85 -7.88 2.59
N PHE A 184 -28.18 -6.76 2.85
CA PHE A 184 -27.29 -6.13 1.89
C PHE A 184 -26.12 -7.05 1.53
N VAL A 185 -25.43 -7.64 2.52
CA VAL A 185 -24.29 -8.53 2.27
C VAL A 185 -24.72 -9.77 1.47
N GLN A 186 -25.86 -10.38 1.80
CA GLN A 186 -26.40 -11.52 1.06
C GLN A 186 -26.70 -11.18 -0.40
N LYS A 187 -27.42 -10.08 -0.65
CA LYS A 187 -27.78 -9.65 -2.01
C LYS A 187 -26.56 -9.18 -2.81
N PHE A 188 -25.62 -8.48 -2.17
CA PHE A 188 -24.36 -8.08 -2.78
C PHE A 188 -23.55 -9.31 -3.23
N ARG A 189 -23.42 -10.32 -2.36
CA ARG A 189 -22.74 -11.59 -2.71
C ARG A 189 -23.40 -12.26 -3.91
N ALA A 190 -24.73 -12.24 -3.99
CA ALA A 190 -25.46 -12.78 -5.13
C ALA A 190 -25.18 -12.00 -6.43
N ILE A 191 -25.11 -10.66 -6.40
CA ILE A 191 -24.72 -9.83 -7.55
C ILE A 191 -23.31 -10.20 -8.02
N VAL A 192 -22.35 -10.22 -7.10
CA VAL A 192 -20.95 -10.55 -7.42
C VAL A 192 -20.81 -11.96 -8.01
N HIS A 193 -21.53 -12.93 -7.44
CA HIS A 193 -21.54 -14.31 -7.93
C HIS A 193 -22.18 -14.44 -9.32
N LYS A 194 -23.30 -13.73 -9.57
CA LYS A 194 -23.96 -13.65 -10.88
C LYS A 194 -23.00 -13.16 -11.98
N HIS A 195 -22.07 -12.26 -11.64
CA HIS A 195 -21.04 -11.77 -12.56
C HIS A 195 -19.79 -12.67 -12.67
N GLY A 196 -19.78 -13.83 -12.01
CA GLY A 196 -18.69 -14.81 -12.11
C GLY A 196 -17.40 -14.35 -11.45
N THR A 197 -17.50 -13.52 -10.40
CA THR A 197 -16.35 -13.13 -9.57
C THR A 197 -16.65 -13.32 -8.08
N ARG A 198 -15.69 -12.96 -7.23
CA ARG A 198 -15.78 -12.94 -5.77
C ARG A 198 -15.36 -11.57 -5.26
N ALA A 199 -15.64 -11.28 -4.00
CA ALA A 199 -15.24 -10.03 -3.35
C ALA A 199 -14.59 -10.29 -2.00
N ALA A 200 -13.73 -9.38 -1.58
CA ALA A 200 -13.23 -9.32 -0.21
C ALA A 200 -14.03 -8.31 0.61
N TYR A 201 -14.21 -8.60 1.90
CA TYR A 201 -15.03 -7.84 2.84
C TYR A 201 -14.19 -7.37 4.03
N TYR A 202 -14.23 -6.08 4.25
CA TYR A 202 -13.85 -5.42 5.50
C TYR A 202 -14.86 -4.31 5.74
N ALA A 203 -15.03 -3.80 6.96
CA ALA A 203 -16.14 -2.85 7.19
C ALA A 203 -15.94 -2.01 8.44
N HIS A 204 -16.48 -0.79 8.42
CA HIS A 204 -16.89 -0.06 9.62
C HIS A 204 -18.31 -0.53 9.98
N ALA A 205 -18.41 -1.77 10.46
CA ALA A 205 -19.67 -2.47 10.64
C ALA A 205 -20.62 -1.74 11.60
N SER A 206 -20.09 -1.02 12.60
CA SER A 206 -20.90 -0.29 13.58
C SER A 206 -21.76 0.83 12.98
N VAL A 207 -21.38 1.37 11.82
CA VAL A 207 -22.09 2.48 11.16
C VAL A 207 -22.70 2.05 9.82
N GLY A 208 -22.73 0.75 9.53
CA GLY A 208 -23.34 0.20 8.33
C GLY A 208 -22.56 0.47 7.04
N VAL A 209 -21.30 0.91 7.15
CA VAL A 209 -20.38 1.15 6.03
C VAL A 209 -19.59 -0.12 5.76
N LEU A 210 -19.75 -0.68 4.56
CA LEU A 210 -19.09 -1.89 4.11
C LEU A 210 -18.04 -1.58 3.05
N HIS A 211 -16.82 -2.00 3.34
CA HIS A 211 -15.72 -1.99 2.40
C HIS A 211 -15.62 -3.30 1.64
N VAL A 212 -16.26 -3.35 0.48
CA VAL A 212 -16.33 -4.56 -0.34
C VAL A 212 -15.66 -4.36 -1.70
N ARG A 213 -14.71 -5.24 -2.03
CA ARG A 213 -13.95 -5.13 -3.28
C ARG A 213 -14.08 -6.38 -4.15
N PRO A 214 -14.94 -6.34 -5.19
CA PRO A 214 -14.98 -7.37 -6.21
C PRO A 214 -13.62 -7.51 -6.93
N LEU A 215 -13.27 -8.74 -7.30
CA LEU A 215 -12.04 -9.02 -8.03
C LEU A 215 -12.25 -8.88 -9.54
N ILE A 216 -11.61 -7.90 -10.16
CA ILE A 216 -11.76 -7.55 -11.57
C ILE A 216 -10.38 -7.48 -12.24
N ASP A 217 -10.24 -8.06 -13.42
CA ASP A 217 -9.10 -7.82 -14.31
C ASP A 217 -9.44 -6.64 -15.23
N ILE A 218 -8.89 -5.47 -14.92
CA ILE A 218 -9.10 -4.26 -15.73
C ILE A 218 -8.40 -4.32 -17.10
N HIS A 219 -7.65 -5.37 -17.41
CA HIS A 219 -7.12 -5.62 -18.75
C HIS A 219 -8.10 -6.40 -19.64
N ASP A 220 -9.07 -7.13 -19.06
CA ASP A 220 -10.07 -7.89 -19.81
C ASP A 220 -11.32 -7.02 -20.06
N PRO A 221 -11.68 -6.76 -21.34
CA PRO A 221 -12.89 -6.01 -21.68
C PRO A 221 -14.18 -6.58 -21.06
N LEU A 222 -14.29 -7.90 -20.89
CA LEU A 222 -15.47 -8.51 -20.25
C LEU A 222 -15.52 -8.20 -18.76
N ASP A 223 -14.38 -8.20 -18.08
CA ASP A 223 -14.29 -7.82 -16.66
C ASP A 223 -14.55 -6.32 -16.44
N ARG A 224 -14.22 -5.45 -17.40
CA ARG A 224 -14.64 -4.03 -17.38
C ARG A 224 -16.15 -3.89 -17.47
N GLU A 225 -16.79 -4.64 -18.36
CA GLU A 225 -18.25 -4.66 -18.44
C GLU A 225 -18.90 -5.15 -17.15
N ARG A 226 -18.34 -6.21 -16.53
CA ARG A 226 -18.76 -6.70 -15.22
C ARG A 226 -18.61 -5.62 -14.14
N MET A 227 -17.49 -4.89 -14.13
CA MET A 227 -17.25 -3.78 -13.20
C MET A 227 -18.36 -2.73 -13.28
N ARG A 228 -18.71 -2.28 -14.49
CA ARG A 228 -19.81 -1.33 -14.73
C ARG A 228 -21.15 -1.88 -14.24
N SER A 229 -21.47 -3.12 -14.61
CA SER A 229 -22.74 -3.76 -14.26
C SER A 229 -22.88 -3.96 -12.74
N ILE A 230 -21.84 -4.44 -12.06
CA ILE A 230 -21.82 -4.58 -10.61
C ILE A 230 -21.99 -3.21 -9.94
N ALA A 231 -21.33 -2.16 -10.44
CA ALA A 231 -21.45 -0.81 -9.87
C ALA A 231 -22.90 -0.32 -9.85
N VAL A 232 -23.59 -0.46 -10.98
CA VAL A 232 -25.00 -0.05 -11.12
C VAL A 232 -25.91 -0.89 -10.25
N GLU A 233 -25.80 -2.22 -10.31
CA GLU A 233 -26.66 -3.14 -9.53
C GLU A 233 -26.48 -2.94 -8.02
N VAL A 234 -25.25 -2.70 -7.55
CA VAL A 234 -24.95 -2.44 -6.14
C VAL A 234 -25.47 -1.07 -5.70
N ALA A 235 -25.32 -0.03 -6.51
CA ALA A 235 -25.89 1.28 -6.20
C ALA A 235 -27.43 1.20 -6.08
N ASP A 236 -28.08 0.53 -7.02
CA ASP A 236 -29.54 0.32 -6.97
C ASP A 236 -29.94 -0.51 -5.73
N LEU A 237 -29.15 -1.52 -5.36
CA LEU A 237 -29.35 -2.29 -4.12
C LEU A 237 -29.23 -1.40 -2.88
N ALA A 238 -28.15 -0.64 -2.73
CA ALA A 238 -27.95 0.25 -1.57
C ALA A 238 -29.10 1.23 -1.44
N ARG A 239 -29.50 1.87 -2.54
CA ARG A 239 -30.65 2.78 -2.58
C ARG A 239 -31.95 2.09 -2.16
N SER A 240 -32.20 0.86 -2.63
CA SER A 240 -33.41 0.10 -2.29
C SER A 240 -33.53 -0.26 -0.79
N LEU A 241 -32.40 -0.28 -0.08
CA LEU A 241 -32.34 -0.54 1.36
C LEU A 241 -32.27 0.75 2.20
N GLY A 242 -32.43 1.92 1.57
CA GLY A 242 -32.33 3.22 2.24
C GLY A 242 -30.90 3.68 2.52
N GLY A 243 -29.92 3.12 1.80
CA GLY A 243 -28.51 3.46 1.90
C GLY A 243 -27.99 4.31 0.73
N VAL A 244 -26.67 4.51 0.70
CA VAL A 244 -25.91 5.28 -0.29
C VAL A 244 -24.72 4.48 -0.81
N MET A 245 -24.28 4.80 -2.03
CA MET A 245 -23.13 4.13 -2.69
C MET A 245 -21.75 4.60 -2.22
N SER A 246 -21.70 5.74 -1.52
CA SER A 246 -20.49 6.28 -0.89
C SER A 246 -20.83 6.82 0.50
N GLY A 247 -20.23 6.25 1.54
CA GLY A 247 -20.35 6.67 2.92
C GLY A 247 -19.22 7.59 3.37
N GLU A 248 -17.97 7.31 2.98
CA GLU A 248 -16.79 8.04 3.48
C GLU A 248 -15.74 8.43 2.42
N HIS A 249 -15.59 7.66 1.33
CA HIS A 249 -14.50 7.84 0.35
C HIS A 249 -14.74 8.98 -0.64
N GLY A 250 -15.98 9.46 -0.75
CA GLY A 250 -16.41 10.38 -1.78
C GLY A 250 -16.77 9.69 -3.09
N ASP A 251 -17.37 10.46 -3.98
CA ASP A 251 -17.92 9.97 -5.24
C ASP A 251 -16.90 10.06 -6.38
N GLY A 252 -16.18 11.18 -6.44
CA GLY A 252 -15.16 11.47 -7.44
C GLY A 252 -15.57 11.16 -8.87
N ARG A 253 -14.65 10.52 -9.61
CA ARG A 253 -14.85 10.11 -11.01
C ARG A 253 -15.61 8.80 -11.16
N VAL A 254 -15.46 7.90 -10.21
CA VAL A 254 -15.89 6.51 -10.34
C VAL A 254 -17.36 6.33 -9.95
N ARG A 255 -17.86 7.08 -8.97
CA ARG A 255 -19.28 7.02 -8.54
C ARG A 255 -20.09 8.24 -9.00
N GLY A 256 -19.42 9.34 -9.33
CA GLY A 256 -20.05 10.55 -9.90
C GLY A 256 -21.13 10.25 -10.95
N PRO A 257 -20.88 9.36 -11.94
CA PRO A 257 -21.87 9.01 -12.97
C PRO A 257 -23.21 8.44 -12.46
N LEU A 258 -23.27 8.00 -11.20
CA LEU A 258 -24.45 7.40 -10.58
C LEU A 258 -25.20 8.37 -9.65
N LEU A 259 -24.70 9.59 -9.41
CA LEU A 259 -25.26 10.52 -8.43
C LEU A 259 -26.69 10.96 -8.72
N GLU A 260 -27.04 11.14 -10.00
CA GLU A 260 -28.40 11.54 -10.38
C GLU A 260 -29.44 10.48 -10.02
N ARG A 261 -29.05 9.21 -9.83
CA ARG A 261 -29.95 8.14 -9.33
C ARG A 261 -30.37 8.33 -7.87
N TYR A 262 -29.57 9.08 -7.09
CA TYR A 262 -29.81 9.35 -5.67
C TYR A 262 -30.44 10.72 -5.46
N PHE A 263 -29.91 11.74 -6.13
CA PHE A 263 -30.32 13.13 -5.92
C PHE A 263 -31.39 13.62 -6.90
N GLY A 264 -31.55 12.94 -8.04
CA GLY A 264 -32.45 13.36 -9.10
C GLY A 264 -31.95 14.59 -9.87
N PRO A 265 -32.58 14.90 -11.02
CA PRO A 265 -32.12 15.95 -11.92
C PRO A 265 -32.20 17.35 -11.30
N GLU A 266 -33.16 17.61 -10.41
CA GLU A 266 -33.36 18.92 -9.78
C GLU A 266 -32.19 19.29 -8.84
N ILE A 267 -31.84 18.39 -7.92
CA ILE A 267 -30.72 18.63 -6.99
C ILE A 267 -29.39 18.63 -7.74
N MET A 268 -29.21 17.75 -8.74
CA MET A 268 -28.03 17.78 -9.60
C MET A 268 -27.91 19.09 -10.39
N ALA A 269 -29.02 19.70 -10.82
CA ALA A 269 -29.00 21.02 -11.45
C ALA A 269 -28.58 22.12 -10.46
N ALA A 270 -29.04 22.06 -9.21
CA ALA A 270 -28.60 22.98 -8.16
C ALA A 270 -27.08 22.85 -7.89
N PHE A 271 -26.55 21.62 -7.85
CA PHE A 271 -25.11 21.39 -7.71
C PHE A 271 -24.30 22.05 -8.85
N ARG A 272 -24.77 21.93 -10.09
CA ARG A 272 -24.14 22.58 -11.25
C ARG A 272 -24.20 24.11 -11.18
N GLN A 273 -25.31 24.67 -10.74
CA GLN A 273 -25.43 26.13 -10.54
C GLN A 273 -24.44 26.63 -9.49
N ILE A 274 -24.33 25.94 -8.35
CA ILE A 274 -23.37 26.28 -7.29
C ILE A 274 -21.93 26.17 -7.82
N LYS A 275 -21.59 25.09 -8.53
CA LYS A 275 -20.29 24.93 -9.18
C LYS A 275 -19.96 26.10 -10.09
N HIS A 276 -20.88 26.51 -10.95
CA HIS A 276 -20.66 27.61 -11.89
C HIS A 276 -20.48 28.97 -11.19
N ILE A 277 -21.12 29.18 -10.04
CA ILE A 277 -20.93 30.38 -9.22
C ILE A 277 -19.51 30.42 -8.62
N PHE A 278 -19.03 29.29 -8.10
CA PHE A 278 -17.70 29.21 -7.46
C PHE A 278 -16.55 29.15 -8.48
N ASP A 279 -16.78 28.50 -9.62
CA ASP A 279 -15.76 28.23 -10.62
C ASP A 279 -16.34 28.38 -12.04
N PRO A 280 -16.58 29.63 -12.48
CA PRO A 280 -17.21 29.92 -13.77
C PRO A 280 -16.37 29.48 -14.97
N LEU A 281 -15.05 29.26 -14.78
CA LEU A 281 -14.12 28.80 -15.81
C LEU A 281 -13.91 27.27 -15.78
N ASN A 282 -14.53 26.55 -14.84
CA ASN A 282 -14.42 25.10 -14.65
C ASN A 282 -12.97 24.60 -14.48
N LEU A 283 -12.14 25.31 -13.71
CA LEU A 283 -10.73 24.97 -13.45
C LEU A 283 -10.55 24.01 -12.26
N LEU A 284 -11.50 23.99 -11.33
CA LEU A 284 -11.43 23.24 -10.08
C LEU A 284 -12.01 21.83 -10.24
N ASN A 285 -11.14 20.84 -10.43
CA ASN A 285 -11.47 19.41 -10.50
C ASN A 285 -12.64 19.05 -11.46
N PRO A 286 -12.56 19.44 -12.75
CA PRO A 286 -13.67 19.28 -13.70
C PRO A 286 -14.03 17.82 -13.96
N GLY A 287 -15.32 17.58 -14.20
CA GLY A 287 -15.86 16.26 -14.55
C GLY A 287 -16.17 15.34 -13.36
N ASN A 288 -16.05 15.84 -12.13
CA ASN A 288 -16.31 15.10 -10.89
C ASN A 288 -17.55 15.67 -10.18
N ILE A 289 -18.30 14.82 -9.48
CA ILE A 289 -19.51 15.12 -8.69
C ILE A 289 -20.62 15.85 -9.46
N VAL A 290 -20.43 17.13 -9.76
CA VAL A 290 -21.44 18.08 -10.24
C VAL A 290 -21.72 17.96 -11.73
N GLU A 291 -20.67 17.68 -12.52
CA GLU A 291 -20.76 17.43 -13.96
C GLU A 291 -20.12 16.09 -14.28
N PRO A 292 -20.67 14.98 -13.75
CA PRO A 292 -20.07 13.68 -13.94
C PRO A 292 -20.22 13.24 -15.39
N ARG A 293 -19.24 12.47 -15.85
CA ARG A 293 -19.30 11.80 -17.16
C ARG A 293 -20.36 10.68 -17.14
N PRO A 294 -20.77 10.14 -18.32
CA PRO A 294 -21.69 9.00 -18.39
C PRO A 294 -21.14 7.77 -17.67
N VAL A 295 -22.01 6.84 -17.26
CA VAL A 295 -21.64 5.61 -16.52
C VAL A 295 -20.53 4.81 -17.21
N ASP A 296 -20.49 4.80 -18.55
CA ASP A 296 -19.48 4.07 -19.32
C ASP A 296 -18.06 4.60 -19.09
N SER A 297 -17.92 5.84 -18.62
CA SER A 297 -16.62 6.43 -18.28
C SER A 297 -15.93 5.77 -17.10
N MET A 298 -16.65 5.01 -16.26
CA MET A 298 -16.06 4.27 -15.13
C MET A 298 -14.96 3.31 -15.56
N THR A 299 -15.01 2.86 -16.81
CA THR A 299 -14.06 1.91 -17.40
C THR A 299 -13.14 2.56 -18.44
N GLN A 300 -13.18 3.89 -18.54
CA GLN A 300 -12.34 4.69 -19.43
C GLN A 300 -11.18 5.29 -18.64
N HIS A 301 -10.06 5.58 -19.31
CA HIS A 301 -8.86 6.16 -18.68
C HIS A 301 -8.29 5.32 -17.52
N LEU A 302 -8.42 4.00 -17.62
CA LEU A 302 -7.86 3.07 -16.65
C LEU A 302 -6.33 3.23 -16.61
N ARG A 303 -5.72 2.92 -15.46
CA ARG A 303 -4.25 2.93 -15.29
C ARG A 303 -3.51 2.08 -16.34
N VAL A 304 -4.20 1.07 -16.88
CA VAL A 304 -3.71 0.10 -17.87
C VAL A 304 -4.06 0.49 -19.31
N GLU A 305 -4.96 1.46 -19.48
CA GLU A 305 -5.33 2.06 -20.77
C GLU A 305 -5.47 3.58 -20.66
N PRO A 306 -4.39 4.31 -20.34
CA PRO A 306 -4.45 5.76 -20.30
C PRO A 306 -4.85 6.25 -21.70
N GLN A 307 -5.77 7.21 -21.75
CA GLN A 307 -6.32 7.77 -22.99
C GLN A 307 -6.99 6.72 -23.92
N GLY A 308 -7.43 5.58 -23.37
CA GLY A 308 -8.18 4.55 -24.11
C GLY A 308 -7.30 3.69 -25.03
N ARG A 309 -5.98 3.62 -24.78
CA ARG A 309 -5.06 2.77 -25.51
C ARG A 309 -4.43 1.74 -24.56
N PRO A 310 -4.51 0.43 -24.86
CA PRO A 310 -3.80 -0.60 -24.09
C PRO A 310 -2.33 -0.27 -23.96
N LEU A 311 -1.81 -0.31 -22.73
CA LEU A 311 -0.38 -0.14 -22.51
C LEU A 311 0.38 -1.36 -23.04
N PRO A 312 1.42 -1.18 -23.87
CA PRO A 312 2.29 -2.27 -24.23
C PRO A 312 3.16 -2.60 -23.01
N PHE A 313 2.99 -3.80 -22.45
CA PHE A 313 4.09 -4.41 -21.69
C PHE A 313 5.03 -5.07 -22.69
N PRO A 314 6.30 -4.66 -22.75
CA PRO A 314 7.24 -5.31 -23.66
C PRO A 314 7.39 -6.77 -23.23
N GLY A 315 7.18 -7.71 -24.16
CA GLY A 315 7.58 -9.09 -23.95
C GLY A 315 9.10 -9.12 -23.79
N ILE A 316 9.57 -9.40 -22.58
CA ILE A 316 11.00 -9.36 -22.27
C ILE A 316 11.49 -10.67 -21.67
N ASP A 317 12.73 -11.00 -22.01
CA ASP A 317 13.51 -12.01 -21.30
C ASP A 317 14.12 -11.36 -20.04
N THR A 318 13.52 -11.68 -18.89
CA THR A 318 13.91 -11.15 -17.59
C THR A 318 15.12 -11.86 -17.03
N PHE A 319 16.02 -11.12 -16.38
CA PHE A 319 17.15 -11.73 -15.67
C PHE A 319 16.73 -12.45 -14.38
N PHE A 320 15.64 -12.01 -13.75
CA PHE A 320 15.07 -12.62 -12.57
C PHE A 320 13.80 -13.42 -12.89
N ASP A 321 13.53 -14.48 -12.11
CA ASP A 321 12.32 -15.31 -12.27
C ASP A 321 11.06 -14.75 -11.57
N TYR A 322 10.15 -14.12 -12.32
CA TYR A 322 8.91 -13.56 -11.77
C TYR A 322 7.73 -14.55 -11.72
N HIS A 323 7.95 -15.86 -11.85
CA HIS A 323 6.87 -16.85 -11.82
C HIS A 323 6.05 -16.80 -10.52
N ASP A 324 6.71 -16.57 -9.38
CA ASP A 324 6.07 -16.41 -8.06
C ASP A 324 5.13 -15.20 -7.97
N GLN A 325 5.26 -14.27 -8.92
CA GLN A 325 4.43 -13.06 -9.04
C GLN A 325 3.57 -13.07 -10.31
N HIS A 326 3.39 -14.23 -10.98
CA HIS A 326 2.63 -14.38 -12.22
C HIS A 326 3.14 -13.55 -13.40
N GLY A 327 4.46 -13.29 -13.45
CA GLY A 327 5.08 -12.52 -14.52
C GLY A 327 5.55 -11.14 -14.08
N PHE A 328 6.41 -10.55 -14.91
CA PHE A 328 7.03 -9.25 -14.63
C PHE A 328 6.03 -8.09 -14.68
N ASP A 329 5.10 -8.14 -15.63
CA ASP A 329 4.01 -7.16 -15.76
C ASP A 329 3.20 -7.07 -14.47
N HIS A 330 2.78 -8.22 -13.95
CA HIS A 330 2.03 -8.29 -12.70
C HIS A 330 2.87 -7.84 -11.49
N ALA A 331 4.16 -8.21 -11.43
CA ALA A 331 5.07 -7.75 -10.38
C ALA A 331 5.20 -6.22 -10.33
N VAL A 332 5.23 -5.56 -11.49
CA VAL A 332 5.25 -4.09 -11.60
C VAL A 332 3.92 -3.49 -11.17
N GLU A 333 2.81 -4.15 -11.49
CA GLU A 333 1.48 -3.67 -11.18
C GLU A 333 1.06 -3.84 -9.71
N LEU A 334 1.76 -4.68 -8.92
CA LEU A 334 1.50 -4.89 -7.49
C LEU A 334 1.47 -3.59 -6.67
N CYS A 335 2.19 -2.55 -7.10
CA CYS A 335 2.10 -1.25 -6.44
C CYS A 335 0.73 -0.60 -6.68
N ASN A 336 -0.08 -0.56 -5.62
CA ASN A 336 -1.41 0.08 -5.61
C ASN A 336 -1.37 1.59 -5.30
N GLY A 337 -0.19 2.15 -4.99
CA GLY A 337 -0.04 3.56 -4.64
C GLY A 337 -0.52 3.92 -3.23
N SER A 338 -0.55 3.00 -2.27
CA SER A 338 -0.97 3.31 -0.89
C SER A 338 -0.15 4.44 -0.23
N GLY A 339 -0.82 5.26 0.58
CA GLY A 339 -0.21 6.38 1.30
C GLY A 339 0.77 5.97 2.41
N VAL A 340 0.82 4.69 2.79
CA VAL A 340 1.75 4.13 3.81
C VAL A 340 3.21 4.48 3.48
N CYS A 341 3.53 4.58 2.19
CA CYS A 341 4.85 4.93 1.69
C CYS A 341 5.25 6.39 1.95
N ARG A 342 4.44 7.18 2.66
CA ARG A 342 4.77 8.55 3.10
C ARG A 342 4.96 8.67 4.61
N LYS A 343 4.88 7.56 5.38
CA LYS A 343 5.08 7.58 6.83
C LYS A 343 6.45 8.14 7.20
N LYS A 344 6.48 9.03 8.19
CA LYS A 344 7.70 9.69 8.71
C LYS A 344 8.22 9.03 9.99
N GLN A 345 7.51 8.05 10.53
CA GLN A 345 7.82 7.39 11.80
C GLN A 345 7.42 5.91 11.72
N GLY A 346 8.19 5.06 12.39
CA GLY A 346 7.92 3.63 12.53
C GLY A 346 8.31 2.79 11.31
N GLY A 347 8.85 1.60 11.56
CA GLY A 347 9.43 0.73 10.54
C GLY A 347 10.71 1.29 9.93
N THR A 348 11.20 0.62 8.91
CA THR A 348 12.43 0.94 8.16
C THR A 348 12.16 2.04 7.13
N MET A 349 11.01 1.98 6.43
CA MET A 349 10.74 2.78 5.23
C MET A 349 11.85 2.72 4.17
N CYS A 350 11.71 3.44 3.06
CA CYS A 350 12.85 3.70 2.16
C CYS A 350 13.81 4.70 2.86
N PRO A 351 15.06 4.34 3.17
CA PRO A 351 15.97 5.26 3.89
C PRO A 351 16.23 6.56 3.14
N SER A 352 16.28 6.49 1.81
CA SER A 352 16.39 7.66 0.94
C SER A 352 15.19 8.60 1.04
N TYR A 353 13.97 8.07 1.16
CA TYR A 353 12.79 8.89 1.41
C TYR A 353 12.86 9.53 2.80
N MET A 354 13.25 8.78 3.83
CA MET A 354 13.38 9.31 5.18
C MET A 354 14.40 10.46 5.27
N ALA A 355 15.46 10.41 4.48
CA ALA A 355 16.48 11.46 4.42
C ALA A 355 16.04 12.70 3.60
N THR A 356 15.26 12.51 2.54
CA THR A 356 14.95 13.59 1.56
C THR A 356 13.53 14.14 1.67
N LEU A 357 12.60 13.34 2.20
CA LEU A 357 11.15 13.55 2.17
C LEU A 357 10.56 13.76 0.77
N ASP A 358 11.33 13.45 -0.27
CA ASP A 358 10.91 13.48 -1.67
C ASP A 358 10.20 12.18 -2.03
N GLU A 359 8.94 12.27 -2.45
CA GLU A 359 8.10 11.12 -2.77
C GLU A 359 8.70 10.22 -3.86
N ARG A 360 9.53 10.76 -4.77
CA ARG A 360 10.25 9.96 -5.79
C ARG A 360 11.05 8.84 -5.12
N HIS A 361 11.64 9.10 -3.97
CA HIS A 361 12.46 8.13 -3.25
C HIS A 361 11.69 7.16 -2.36
N SER A 362 10.36 7.23 -2.34
CA SER A 362 9.48 6.29 -1.64
C SER A 362 9.28 4.99 -2.46
N THR A 363 8.78 3.93 -1.81
CA THR A 363 8.42 2.67 -2.48
C THR A 363 7.40 2.92 -3.59
N ARG A 364 6.34 3.70 -3.31
CA ARG A 364 5.30 4.03 -4.31
C ARG A 364 5.80 4.92 -5.43
N GLY A 365 6.70 5.86 -5.13
CA GLY A 365 7.31 6.73 -6.14
C GLY A 365 8.12 5.91 -7.15
N ARG A 366 8.99 5.03 -6.65
CA ARG A 366 9.79 4.12 -7.49
C ARG A 366 8.95 3.13 -8.28
N GLY A 367 7.95 2.52 -7.65
CA GLY A 367 7.04 1.60 -8.32
C GLY A 367 6.30 2.27 -9.48
N ASN A 368 5.79 3.49 -9.27
CA ASN A 368 5.11 4.23 -10.33
C ASN A 368 6.06 4.73 -11.42
N ALA A 369 7.24 5.28 -11.06
CA ALA A 369 8.22 5.71 -12.05
C ALA A 369 8.63 4.56 -12.99
N LEU A 370 8.94 3.39 -12.41
CA LEU A 370 9.28 2.21 -13.19
C LEU A 370 8.11 1.78 -14.10
N ARG A 371 6.88 1.68 -13.56
CA ARG A 371 5.70 1.33 -14.37
C ARG A 371 5.53 2.30 -15.54
N LEU A 372 5.58 3.61 -15.26
CA LEU A 372 5.39 4.66 -16.27
C LEU A 372 6.47 4.60 -17.36
N ALA A 373 7.72 4.31 -17.00
CA ALA A 373 8.82 4.16 -17.94
C ALA A 373 8.64 2.95 -18.87
N ILE A 374 8.41 1.76 -18.29
CA ILE A 374 8.37 0.51 -19.07
C ILE A 374 7.16 0.41 -20.00
N THR A 375 6.06 1.08 -19.64
CA THR A 375 4.82 1.12 -20.43
C THR A 375 4.77 2.31 -21.39
N GLY A 376 5.82 3.13 -21.45
CA GLY A 376 5.90 4.28 -22.35
C GLY A 376 5.00 5.46 -21.97
N GLN A 377 4.41 5.49 -20.78
CA GLN A 377 3.51 6.59 -20.36
C GLN A 377 4.23 7.94 -20.24
N PHE A 378 5.53 7.96 -19.94
CA PHE A 378 6.31 9.20 -20.00
C PHE A 378 6.49 9.76 -21.42
N GLN A 379 6.28 8.94 -22.47
CA GLN A 379 6.38 9.37 -23.87
C GLN A 379 5.08 10.03 -24.37
N HIS A 380 3.95 9.78 -23.69
CA HIS A 380 2.61 10.19 -24.13
C HIS A 380 1.98 11.28 -23.24
N ALA A 381 2.74 11.82 -22.28
CA ALA A 381 2.29 12.96 -21.48
C ALA A 381 2.02 14.16 -22.41
N PRO A 382 0.83 14.77 -22.36
CA PRO A 382 0.51 15.92 -23.19
C PRO A 382 1.43 17.12 -22.86
N PRO A 383 1.61 18.07 -23.80
CA PRO A 383 2.62 19.12 -23.67
C PRO A 383 2.50 20.04 -22.45
N ASP A 384 1.32 20.10 -21.86
CA ASP A 384 0.92 20.89 -20.69
C ASP A 384 1.20 20.18 -19.35
N GLU A 385 1.48 18.88 -19.34
CA GLU A 385 1.94 18.11 -18.16
C GLU A 385 3.49 17.98 -18.10
N ARG A 386 4.20 18.80 -18.88
CA ARG A 386 5.67 18.87 -18.89
C ARG A 386 6.16 19.67 -17.68
N GLY A 387 7.09 19.10 -16.93
CA GLY A 387 7.73 19.83 -15.84
C GLY A 387 8.65 20.89 -16.43
N GLY A 388 8.48 22.14 -16.04
CA GLY A 388 9.38 23.22 -16.45
C GLY A 388 10.77 23.02 -15.85
N GLU A 389 11.78 23.65 -16.48
CA GLU A 389 13.14 23.76 -15.92
C GLU A 389 13.17 24.46 -14.54
N ASP A 390 12.06 25.08 -14.14
CA ASP A 390 11.81 25.78 -12.88
C ASP A 390 11.35 24.88 -11.71
N GLY A 391 11.21 23.56 -11.93
CA GLY A 391 10.80 22.61 -10.90
C GLY A 391 9.29 22.42 -10.77
N SER A 392 8.50 22.88 -11.74
CA SER A 392 7.08 22.54 -11.82
C SER A 392 6.86 21.03 -12.10
N PRO A 393 5.74 20.43 -11.64
CA PRO A 393 5.52 18.98 -11.72
C PRO A 393 5.37 18.49 -13.16
N GLY A 394 6.16 17.49 -13.57
CA GLY A 394 6.03 16.80 -14.86
C GLY A 394 7.35 16.14 -15.32
N ALA A 395 7.32 15.40 -16.43
CA ALA A 395 8.52 14.76 -16.97
C ALA A 395 9.52 15.82 -17.49
N ARG A 396 10.77 15.79 -17.03
CA ARG A 396 11.82 16.76 -17.40
C ARG A 396 12.48 16.42 -18.73
N HIS A 397 12.40 15.16 -19.14
CA HIS A 397 12.96 14.67 -20.40
C HIS A 397 11.86 14.06 -21.26
N VAL A 398 11.63 14.63 -22.45
CA VAL A 398 10.69 14.06 -23.43
C VAL A 398 11.39 12.93 -24.18
N ARG A 399 10.84 11.73 -24.07
CA ARG A 399 11.34 10.54 -24.77
C ARG A 399 10.89 10.54 -26.24
N THR A 400 11.79 10.17 -27.15
CA THR A 400 11.42 9.82 -28.53
C THR A 400 10.85 8.40 -28.58
N PRO A 401 9.97 8.06 -29.54
CA PRO A 401 9.41 6.71 -29.70
C PRO A 401 10.46 5.59 -29.82
N GLU A 402 11.67 5.93 -30.28
CA GLU A 402 12.79 5.01 -30.49
C GLU A 402 13.61 4.72 -29.22
N SER A 403 13.36 5.44 -28.12
CA SER A 403 14.12 5.26 -26.89
C SER A 403 13.76 3.96 -26.18
N SER A 404 14.77 3.25 -25.65
CA SER A 404 14.58 2.00 -24.89
C SER A 404 13.81 2.25 -23.59
N PRO A 405 12.73 1.47 -23.29
CA PRO A 405 11.89 1.63 -22.09
C PRO A 405 12.66 1.50 -20.76
N TRP A 406 13.89 1.00 -20.82
CA TRP A 406 14.79 0.79 -19.68
C TRP A 406 15.75 1.96 -19.45
N SER A 407 15.77 2.94 -20.36
CA SER A 407 16.74 4.02 -20.38
C SER A 407 16.13 5.39 -20.06
N ASP A 408 14.98 5.43 -19.38
CA ASP A 408 14.38 6.68 -18.92
C ASP A 408 15.26 7.37 -17.84
N PRO A 409 15.78 8.59 -18.08
CA PRO A 409 16.71 9.27 -17.17
C PRO A 409 16.10 9.59 -15.81
N ASP A 410 14.86 10.07 -15.77
CA ASP A 410 14.18 10.46 -14.53
C ASP A 410 13.88 9.23 -13.65
N THR A 411 13.57 8.09 -14.27
CA THR A 411 13.41 6.80 -13.57
C THR A 411 14.75 6.28 -13.05
N LEU A 412 15.82 6.35 -13.85
CA LEU A 412 17.17 5.99 -13.39
C LEU A 412 17.60 6.84 -12.20
N GLU A 413 17.34 8.15 -12.22
CA GLU A 413 17.58 9.06 -11.09
C GLU A 413 16.77 8.64 -9.85
N THR A 414 15.48 8.38 -10.03
CA THR A 414 14.55 7.94 -8.97
C THR A 414 15.00 6.63 -8.29
N LEU A 415 15.54 5.71 -9.09
CA LEU A 415 16.05 4.41 -8.65
C LEU A 415 17.48 4.48 -8.09
N ARG A 416 18.26 5.50 -8.44
CA ARG A 416 19.69 5.64 -8.06
C ARG A 416 19.92 5.57 -6.56
N LEU A 417 19.10 6.26 -5.76
CA LEU A 417 19.21 6.27 -4.30
C LEU A 417 18.60 5.03 -3.62
N CYS A 418 18.16 4.03 -4.39
CA CYS A 418 17.66 2.77 -3.83
C CYS A 418 18.82 1.92 -3.33
N LEU A 419 18.89 1.72 -2.01
CA LEU A 419 19.88 0.86 -1.34
C LEU A 419 19.62 -0.64 -1.50
N SER A 420 18.51 -1.03 -2.15
CA SER A 420 18.11 -2.43 -2.31
C SER A 420 18.01 -3.22 -0.99
N CYS A 421 17.71 -2.55 0.13
CA CYS A 421 17.61 -3.14 1.47
C CYS A 421 16.40 -4.09 1.67
N LYS A 422 15.50 -4.20 0.68
CA LYS A 422 14.28 -5.02 0.71
C LYS A 422 13.24 -4.65 1.77
N ALA A 423 13.37 -3.51 2.46
CA ALA A 423 12.30 -3.01 3.34
C ALA A 423 10.95 -2.85 2.62
N CYS A 424 10.99 -2.51 1.33
CA CYS A 424 9.80 -2.50 0.46
C CYS A 424 9.10 -3.87 0.40
N LYS A 425 9.85 -4.97 0.31
CA LYS A 425 9.29 -6.32 0.23
C LYS A 425 8.70 -6.76 1.58
N THR A 426 9.40 -6.49 2.67
CA THR A 426 9.02 -6.99 3.99
C THR A 426 7.93 -6.14 4.65
N GLU A 427 7.93 -4.82 4.45
CA GLU A 427 6.96 -3.92 5.11
C GLU A 427 5.77 -3.52 4.24
N CYS A 428 5.86 -3.66 2.91
CA CYS A 428 4.70 -3.42 2.05
C CYS A 428 3.73 -4.59 2.23
N PRO A 429 2.46 -4.35 2.60
CA PRO A 429 1.52 -5.47 2.77
C PRO A 429 1.21 -6.18 1.46
N SER A 430 1.42 -5.51 0.32
CA SER A 430 1.31 -6.09 -1.03
C SER A 430 2.62 -6.75 -1.52
N ASN A 431 3.65 -6.85 -0.67
CA ASN A 431 4.96 -7.48 -0.95
C ASN A 431 5.71 -6.95 -2.19
N VAL A 432 5.57 -5.66 -2.50
CA VAL A 432 6.28 -5.04 -3.64
C VAL A 432 7.80 -5.08 -3.44
N ASP A 433 8.52 -5.78 -4.31
CA ASP A 433 9.98 -5.89 -4.26
C ASP A 433 10.66 -4.88 -5.21
N ILE A 434 10.73 -3.62 -4.77
CA ILE A 434 11.42 -2.56 -5.53
C ILE A 434 12.91 -2.88 -5.69
N ALA A 435 13.53 -3.64 -4.78
CA ALA A 435 14.94 -4.00 -4.91
C ALA A 435 15.16 -4.91 -6.14
N ARG A 436 14.30 -5.92 -6.31
CA ARG A 436 14.31 -6.82 -7.47
C ARG A 436 13.94 -6.08 -8.76
N LEU A 437 12.85 -5.31 -8.75
CA LEU A 437 12.39 -4.54 -9.91
C LEU A 437 13.45 -3.52 -10.38
N LYS A 438 14.11 -2.83 -9.44
CA LYS A 438 15.24 -1.92 -9.74
C LYS A 438 16.39 -2.66 -10.39
N ALA A 439 16.76 -3.83 -9.85
CA ALA A 439 17.85 -4.64 -10.39
C ALA A 439 17.54 -5.10 -11.82
N GLU A 440 16.31 -5.57 -12.08
CA GLU A 440 15.85 -5.92 -13.44
C GLU A 440 15.93 -4.72 -14.37
N TYR A 441 15.34 -3.58 -13.99
CA TYR A 441 15.33 -2.37 -14.82
C TYR A 441 16.75 -1.89 -15.16
N THR A 442 17.66 -1.89 -14.18
CA THR A 442 19.07 -1.52 -14.40
C THR A 442 19.82 -2.54 -15.25
N ALA A 443 19.53 -3.83 -15.10
CA ALA A 443 20.15 -4.87 -15.92
C ALA A 443 19.72 -4.79 -17.38
N GLN A 444 18.44 -4.53 -17.65
CA GLN A 444 17.93 -4.27 -19.00
C GLN A 444 18.57 -3.00 -19.59
N HIS A 445 18.69 -1.92 -18.81
CA HIS A 445 19.39 -0.71 -19.22
C HIS A 445 20.85 -0.99 -19.64
N TYR A 446 21.59 -1.77 -18.84
CA TYR A 446 22.97 -2.14 -19.15
C TYR A 446 23.10 -3.12 -20.32
N ARG A 447 22.07 -3.94 -20.59
CA ARG A 447 22.00 -4.76 -21.80
C ARG A 447 21.97 -3.90 -23.05
N ASP A 448 21.25 -2.78 -23.01
CA ASP A 448 21.09 -1.87 -24.15
C ASP A 448 22.25 -0.87 -24.30
N GLN A 449 22.76 -0.33 -23.18
CA GLN A 449 23.73 0.77 -23.17
C GLN A 449 25.16 0.35 -22.78
N GLY A 450 25.34 -0.90 -22.37
CA GLY A 450 26.59 -1.42 -21.80
C GLY A 450 26.68 -1.20 -20.28
N THR A 451 27.46 -2.05 -19.62
CA THR A 451 27.68 -1.97 -18.16
C THR A 451 28.77 -0.94 -17.84
N PRO A 452 28.50 0.08 -17.01
CA PRO A 452 29.52 1.03 -16.58
C PRO A 452 30.68 0.34 -15.86
N PHE A 453 31.91 0.83 -16.07
CA PHE A 453 33.11 0.26 -15.44
C PHE A 453 32.97 0.15 -13.91
N ALA A 454 32.50 1.21 -13.24
CA ALA A 454 32.29 1.21 -11.80
C ALA A 454 31.26 0.13 -11.36
N ALA A 455 30.19 -0.07 -12.13
CA ALA A 455 29.20 -1.11 -11.84
C ALA A 455 29.78 -2.52 -12.05
N SER A 456 30.56 -2.73 -13.11
CA SER A 456 31.28 -3.99 -13.35
C SER A 456 32.27 -4.31 -12.23
N LEU A 457 32.98 -3.30 -11.72
CA LEU A 457 33.89 -3.44 -10.61
C LEU A 457 33.14 -3.83 -9.32
N MET A 458 32.08 -3.09 -8.96
CA MET A 458 31.29 -3.37 -7.75
C MET A 458 30.56 -4.71 -7.83
N GLY A 459 30.08 -5.12 -9.00
CA GLY A 459 29.51 -6.45 -9.23
C GLY A 459 30.50 -7.60 -8.96
N ASN A 460 31.80 -7.32 -9.03
CA ASN A 460 32.88 -8.27 -8.78
C ASN A 460 33.60 -8.02 -7.43
N ILE A 461 32.95 -7.34 -6.48
CA ILE A 461 33.58 -6.92 -5.21
C ILE A 461 34.23 -8.07 -4.43
N ARG A 462 33.66 -9.28 -4.47
CA ARG A 462 34.26 -10.45 -3.81
C ARG A 462 35.62 -10.80 -4.37
N THR A 463 35.77 -10.80 -5.69
CA THR A 463 37.04 -11.10 -6.37
C THR A 463 38.06 -10.00 -6.08
N LEU A 464 37.63 -8.73 -6.12
CA LEU A 464 38.48 -7.59 -5.79
C LEU A 464 38.95 -7.64 -4.34
N ASN A 465 38.06 -7.95 -3.40
CA ASN A 465 38.41 -8.08 -2.00
C ASN A 465 39.40 -9.23 -1.77
N ARG A 466 39.23 -10.36 -2.47
CA ARG A 466 40.18 -11.47 -2.41
C ARG A 466 41.57 -11.06 -2.90
N LEU A 467 41.66 -10.34 -4.02
CA LEU A 467 42.93 -9.85 -4.58
C LEU A 467 43.56 -8.77 -3.68
N GLY A 468 42.74 -7.82 -3.19
CA GLY A 468 43.17 -6.77 -2.27
C GLY A 468 43.69 -7.32 -0.95
N SER A 469 43.03 -8.34 -0.41
CA SER A 469 43.43 -9.05 0.80
C SER A 469 44.77 -9.80 0.65
N PHE A 470 45.05 -10.37 -0.53
CA PHE A 470 46.34 -11.01 -0.80
C PHE A 470 47.52 -10.01 -0.76
N ALA A 471 47.30 -8.78 -1.21
CA ALA A 471 48.30 -7.70 -1.21
C ALA A 471 47.92 -6.55 -0.24
N ALA A 472 47.38 -6.89 0.93
CA ALA A 472 46.74 -5.94 1.84
C ALA A 472 47.60 -4.70 2.18
N PRO A 473 48.92 -4.79 2.48
CA PRO A 473 49.71 -3.61 2.79
C PRO A 473 49.73 -2.58 1.65
N VAL A 474 49.89 -3.05 0.40
CA VAL A 474 49.91 -2.20 -0.79
C VAL A 474 48.52 -1.65 -1.08
N ALA A 475 47.51 -2.52 -1.06
CA ALA A 475 46.13 -2.11 -1.31
C ALA A 475 45.63 -1.08 -0.28
N ASN A 476 46.01 -1.24 0.99
CA ASN A 476 45.67 -0.31 2.07
C ASN A 476 46.38 1.04 1.92
N PHE A 477 47.64 1.04 1.49
CA PHE A 477 48.36 2.29 1.17
C PHE A 477 47.63 3.06 0.05
N LEU A 478 47.27 2.38 -1.04
CA LEU A 478 46.52 3.00 -2.14
C LEU A 478 45.14 3.52 -1.69
N ALA A 479 44.44 2.75 -0.84
CA ALA A 479 43.11 3.10 -0.34
C ALA A 479 43.11 4.28 0.63
N THR A 480 44.18 4.48 1.40
CA THR A 480 44.24 5.48 2.48
C THR A 480 44.98 6.77 2.09
N ALA A 481 45.94 6.69 1.16
CA ALA A 481 46.66 7.86 0.67
C ALA A 481 45.70 8.85 -0.03
N LYS A 482 45.50 10.03 0.55
CA LYS A 482 44.52 11.04 0.09
C LYS A 482 44.53 11.32 -1.43
N PRO A 483 45.66 11.57 -2.11
CA PRO A 483 45.65 11.84 -3.54
C PRO A 483 45.25 10.61 -4.37
N LEU A 484 45.74 9.43 -4.00
CA LEU A 484 45.40 8.17 -4.69
C LEU A 484 43.93 7.80 -4.48
N ARG A 485 43.44 7.93 -3.25
CA ARG A 485 42.03 7.77 -2.91
C ARG A 485 41.13 8.73 -3.69
N ALA A 486 41.54 10.00 -3.85
CA ALA A 486 40.77 10.96 -4.63
C ALA A 486 40.66 10.55 -6.12
N VAL A 487 41.75 10.02 -6.70
CA VAL A 487 41.74 9.46 -8.06
C VAL A 487 40.82 8.25 -8.15
N ILE A 488 40.95 7.28 -7.22
CA ILE A 488 40.10 6.09 -7.17
C ILE A 488 38.62 6.49 -7.04
N ASN A 489 38.28 7.38 -6.10
CA ASN A 489 36.91 7.84 -5.91
C ASN A 489 36.36 8.49 -7.17
N ARG A 490 37.16 9.30 -7.88
CA ARG A 490 36.74 9.92 -9.14
C ARG A 490 36.49 8.89 -10.25
N VAL A 491 37.41 7.93 -10.42
CA VAL A 491 37.28 6.87 -11.44
C VAL A 491 36.07 5.96 -11.16
N LEU A 492 35.78 5.68 -9.88
CA LEU A 492 34.67 4.83 -9.46
C LEU A 492 33.36 5.58 -9.22
N ALA A 493 33.32 6.89 -9.52
CA ALA A 493 32.17 7.75 -9.27
C ALA A 493 31.66 7.71 -7.81
N LEU A 494 32.58 7.58 -6.85
CA LEU A 494 32.31 7.64 -5.41
C LEU A 494 32.38 9.08 -4.91
N ASP A 495 31.60 9.41 -3.89
CA ASP A 495 31.68 10.73 -3.24
C ASP A 495 33.10 10.98 -2.70
N PRO A 496 33.74 12.13 -2.99
CA PRO A 496 35.13 12.41 -2.61
C PRO A 496 35.41 12.28 -1.11
N ARG A 497 34.38 12.45 -0.27
CA ARG A 497 34.48 12.37 1.20
C ARG A 497 34.53 10.93 1.71
N ARG A 498 34.19 9.93 0.89
CA ARG A 498 34.17 8.52 1.30
C ARG A 498 35.58 7.98 1.51
N SER A 499 35.78 7.30 2.63
CA SER A 499 36.89 6.38 2.83
C SER A 499 36.67 5.12 1.99
N LEU A 500 37.78 4.49 1.59
CA LEU A 500 37.76 3.18 0.97
C LEU A 500 38.01 2.13 2.05
N PRO A 501 37.34 0.96 1.99
CA PRO A 501 37.54 -0.09 2.97
C PRO A 501 38.98 -0.62 2.87
N THR A 502 39.60 -0.85 4.02
CA THR A 502 40.91 -1.52 4.10
C THR A 502 40.72 -3.02 4.05
N PHE A 503 41.75 -3.73 3.59
CA PHE A 503 41.82 -5.16 3.54
C PHE A 503 42.60 -5.72 4.74
N SER A 504 42.19 -6.90 5.19
CA SER A 504 42.89 -7.72 6.18
C SER A 504 43.27 -9.06 5.56
N PRO A 505 44.21 -9.82 6.15
CA PRO A 505 44.45 -11.21 5.75
C PRO A 505 43.13 -11.99 5.77
N PRO A 506 42.88 -12.92 4.82
CA PRO A 506 41.60 -13.60 4.74
C PRO A 506 41.25 -14.31 6.06
N LEU A 507 39.97 -14.30 6.45
CA LEU A 507 39.49 -14.94 7.68
C LEU A 507 40.00 -16.37 7.83
N SER A 508 40.02 -17.17 6.74
CA SER A 508 40.55 -18.54 6.75
C SER A 508 42.05 -18.64 7.06
N SER A 509 42.84 -17.64 6.68
CA SER A 509 44.26 -17.56 7.06
C SER A 509 44.38 -17.31 8.56
N ARG A 510 43.61 -16.34 9.08
CA ARG A 510 43.63 -16.02 10.51
C ARG A 510 43.11 -17.16 11.38
N TRP A 511 42.09 -17.88 10.92
CA TRP A 511 41.53 -19.04 11.59
C TRP A 511 42.57 -20.15 11.77
N ARG A 512 43.33 -20.47 10.72
CA ARG A 512 44.40 -21.48 10.76
C ARG A 512 45.53 -21.11 11.71
N SER A 513 45.81 -19.81 11.85
CA SER A 513 46.82 -19.30 12.79
C SER A 513 46.30 -19.13 14.22
N SER A 514 44.99 -19.22 14.47
CA SER A 514 44.42 -18.98 15.80
C SER A 514 44.57 -20.20 16.72
N PRO A 515 45.30 -20.09 17.85
CA PRO A 515 45.47 -21.21 18.78
C PRO A 515 44.19 -21.60 19.52
N SER A 516 43.27 -20.65 19.73
CA SER A 516 42.03 -20.82 20.51
C SER A 516 40.95 -21.63 19.79
N LEU A 517 41.07 -21.80 18.46
CA LEU A 517 40.09 -22.49 17.61
C LEU A 517 40.50 -23.94 17.29
N ARG A 518 41.60 -24.43 17.89
CA ARG A 518 42.00 -25.85 17.86
C ARG A 518 41.19 -26.62 18.91
N SER A 519 40.11 -27.23 18.44
CA SER A 519 39.09 -27.94 19.23
C SER A 519 39.63 -28.98 20.22
N THR A 520 39.07 -28.97 21.43
CA THR A 520 38.95 -30.11 22.36
C THR A 520 37.71 -30.94 21.97
N ASN A 521 37.74 -32.26 22.11
CA ASN A 521 36.78 -33.20 21.49
C ASN A 521 35.29 -33.12 21.94
N ASP A 522 34.90 -32.19 22.82
CA ASP A 522 33.54 -32.13 23.43
C ASP A 522 32.74 -30.85 23.12
N ALA A 523 33.21 -29.96 22.24
CA ALA A 523 32.48 -28.72 21.90
C ALA A 523 31.43 -28.92 20.78
N PRO A 524 30.27 -28.23 20.84
CA PRO A 524 29.30 -28.24 19.75
C PRO A 524 29.91 -27.65 18.47
N SER A 525 29.61 -28.27 17.32
CA SER A 525 30.06 -27.78 16.01
C SER A 525 29.32 -26.51 15.61
N VAL A 526 30.07 -25.46 15.26
CA VAL A 526 29.52 -24.18 14.79
C VAL A 526 29.93 -23.95 13.34
N ALA A 527 28.97 -23.60 12.48
CA ALA A 527 29.22 -23.20 11.09
C ALA A 527 29.06 -21.67 10.94
N LEU A 528 30.13 -20.97 10.56
CA LEU A 528 30.09 -19.53 10.27
C LEU A 528 29.97 -19.28 8.77
N PHE A 529 28.98 -18.48 8.39
CA PHE A 529 28.79 -18.00 7.02
C PHE A 529 29.23 -16.54 6.92
N ALA A 530 30.53 -16.32 6.73
CA ALA A 530 31.10 -14.97 6.61
C ALA A 530 30.81 -14.35 5.22
N ASP A 531 30.40 -13.08 5.21
CA ASP A 531 30.20 -12.33 3.97
C ASP A 531 31.54 -11.91 3.31
N CYS A 532 31.50 -11.14 2.22
CA CYS A 532 32.72 -10.70 1.54
C CYS A 532 33.57 -9.72 2.36
N PHE A 533 32.98 -8.93 3.27
CA PHE A 533 33.68 -7.94 4.07
C PHE A 533 34.29 -8.59 5.31
N THR A 534 33.54 -9.41 6.05
CA THR A 534 34.07 -10.21 7.17
C THR A 534 35.15 -11.17 6.68
N THR A 535 35.10 -11.67 5.44
CA THR A 535 36.14 -12.58 4.93
C THR A 535 37.47 -11.86 4.62
N PHE A 536 37.44 -10.62 4.11
CA PHE A 536 38.62 -10.00 3.47
C PHE A 536 38.96 -8.57 3.94
N ASN A 537 38.06 -7.89 4.65
CA ASN A 537 38.22 -6.50 5.10
C ASN A 537 38.32 -6.44 6.62
N ASP A 538 37.34 -7.02 7.31
CA ASP A 538 37.21 -6.99 8.76
C ASP A 538 37.33 -8.41 9.35
N SER A 539 38.36 -9.15 8.95
CA SER A 539 38.57 -10.55 9.35
C SER A 539 38.61 -10.78 10.85
N ASP A 540 38.95 -9.75 11.62
CA ASP A 540 39.04 -9.84 13.08
C ASP A 540 37.66 -9.96 13.74
N LEU A 541 36.62 -9.33 13.16
CA LEU A 541 35.24 -9.49 13.62
C LEU A 541 34.66 -10.89 13.38
N GLY A 542 35.25 -11.66 12.46
CA GLY A 542 34.84 -13.04 12.22
C GLY A 542 35.57 -14.06 13.11
N LEU A 543 36.58 -13.61 13.87
CA LEU A 543 37.31 -14.44 14.84
C LEU A 543 36.81 -14.28 16.27
N ASP A 544 36.35 -13.07 16.61
CA ASP A 544 35.64 -12.74 17.86
C ASP A 544 34.25 -13.39 17.84
#